data_AF-A0A166IU09-F1
#
_entry.id   AF-A0A166IU09-F1
#
_cell.length_a   1.000
_cell.length_b   1.000
_cell.length_c   1.000
_cell.angle_alpha   90.00
_cell.angle_beta   90.00
_cell.angle_gamma   90.00
#
_symmetry.space_group_name_H-M   'P 1'
#
loop_
_entity.id
_entity.type
_entity.pdbx_description
1 polymer ?
#
loop_
_entity_poly.entity_id
_entity_poly.type
_entity_poly.pdbx_seq_one_letter_code
_entity_poly.pdbx_strand_id
1 'polypeptide(L)'
;MGFQSSSAPSPVHARAPGALSRTYSRRAESTSQGDDRDATVRRKKRLASPDSAAAGRAETPLDTSRMFPSKSLLQPPKLAPSAWQLYFTDWISRHQATNTRKLNVAQAAKEAGQEYALLTDDEKEPYKQRSQVLKEARERELDTYMRTLTPNDIKRENLFRTAQRKAGKSRKSNIKDPNAPKKPLSAYFMFLQRIRADPAMVQEVFGLETETTKQSVLAAAKWRSMTDDERKPFLAQAEQEKLDYEAARRLYEEGTVGHSSSINFSILPGSPDGFQPLRPFRSEAISSDEGEGFSTDDDHYHYIRS
;
A
#
# COMPACT_ATOMS: atom_id res chain seq x y z
N MET A 1 59.58 16.66 -5.83
CA MET A 1 60.57 17.73 -6.08
C MET A 1 60.79 17.84 -7.58
N GLY A 2 61.10 19.04 -8.09
CA GLY A 2 61.12 19.32 -9.54
C GLY A 2 59.71 19.57 -10.10
N PHE A 3 59.46 20.51 -11.03
CA PHE A 3 60.34 21.56 -11.59
C PHE A 3 59.58 22.90 -11.70
N GLN A 4 60.27 23.98 -12.10
CA GLN A 4 59.83 25.38 -11.93
C GLN A 4 59.33 26.07 -13.22
N SER A 5 58.54 27.11 -12.99
CA SER A 5 58.01 28.20 -13.84
C SER A 5 58.67 28.58 -15.17
N SER A 6 57.83 28.90 -16.17
CA SER A 6 57.91 30.01 -17.17
C SER A 6 56.73 29.89 -18.17
N SER A 7 56.13 30.91 -18.79
CA SER A 7 56.22 32.39 -18.70
C SER A 7 54.88 33.03 -19.15
N ALA A 8 54.65 34.32 -18.88
CA ALA A 8 53.62 35.16 -19.53
C ALA A 8 54.25 35.97 -20.71
N PRO A 9 53.52 36.75 -21.57
CA PRO A 9 52.56 37.80 -21.21
C PRO A 9 51.26 37.93 -22.07
N SER A 10 50.40 38.89 -21.69
CA SER A 10 49.19 39.39 -22.40
C SER A 10 49.55 40.44 -23.50
N PRO A 11 48.62 41.15 -24.20
CA PRO A 11 47.14 41.17 -24.20
C PRO A 11 46.56 40.87 -25.63
N VAL A 12 45.37 41.26 -26.14
CA VAL A 12 44.28 42.21 -25.77
C VAL A 12 42.94 41.77 -26.38
N HIS A 13 41.80 42.03 -25.71
CA HIS A 13 40.60 42.75 -26.23
C HIS A 13 39.39 42.60 -25.28
N ALA A 14 38.55 43.64 -25.17
CA ALA A 14 37.33 43.64 -24.36
C ALA A 14 36.09 44.08 -25.16
N ARG A 15 34.95 43.42 -24.98
CA ARG A 15 33.61 44.00 -25.18
C ARG A 15 32.53 43.25 -24.37
N ALA A 16 31.48 43.97 -24.00
CA ALA A 16 30.42 43.55 -23.07
C ALA A 16 29.35 42.61 -23.68
N PRO A 17 28.58 41.86 -22.86
CA PRO A 17 27.56 40.93 -23.35
C PRO A 17 26.30 41.63 -23.89
N GLY A 18 25.74 41.09 -24.98
CA GLY A 18 24.48 41.54 -25.57
C GLY A 18 23.30 40.66 -25.14
N ALA A 19 22.27 41.26 -24.52
CA ALA A 19 21.03 40.56 -24.21
C ALA A 19 20.16 40.39 -25.47
N LEU A 20 19.58 39.19 -25.67
CA LEU A 20 18.64 38.91 -26.74
C LEU A 20 17.23 38.67 -26.18
N SER A 21 16.36 39.65 -26.34
CA SER A 21 14.93 39.54 -26.04
C SER A 21 14.23 38.68 -27.11
N ARG A 22 13.38 37.73 -26.67
CA ARG A 22 12.53 36.98 -27.60
C ARG A 22 11.36 37.84 -28.06
N THR A 23 11.41 38.31 -29.30
CA THR A 23 10.28 38.94 -29.98
C THR A 23 9.23 37.89 -30.36
N TYR A 24 7.96 38.17 -30.04
CA TYR A 24 6.85 37.28 -30.38
C TYR A 24 6.36 37.61 -31.80
N SER A 25 6.65 36.73 -32.77
CA SER A 25 6.21 36.96 -34.15
C SER A 25 4.70 36.76 -34.31
N ARG A 26 4.09 37.49 -35.25
CA ARG A 26 2.64 37.53 -35.45
C ARG A 26 2.17 36.27 -36.16
N ARG A 27 1.06 35.68 -35.70
CA ARG A 27 0.39 34.60 -36.44
C ARG A 27 -0.38 35.21 -37.61
N ALA A 28 -0.02 34.84 -38.83
CA ALA A 28 -0.73 35.27 -40.03
C ALA A 28 -2.12 34.63 -40.12
N GLU A 29 -3.04 35.33 -40.78
CA GLU A 29 -4.31 34.79 -41.23
C GLU A 29 -4.09 33.86 -42.43
N SER A 30 -4.90 32.82 -42.54
CA SER A 30 -4.94 31.95 -43.73
C SER A 30 -6.34 31.38 -43.87
N THR A 31 -6.94 31.61 -45.03
CA THR A 31 -8.28 31.12 -45.39
C THR A 31 -8.17 29.85 -46.22
N SER A 32 -9.04 28.88 -45.93
CA SER A 32 -9.29 27.75 -46.82
C SER A 32 -10.72 27.27 -46.60
N GLN A 33 -11.44 27.03 -47.70
CA GLN A 33 -12.74 26.36 -47.69
C GLN A 33 -12.51 24.87 -47.95
N GLY A 34 -13.21 24.02 -47.19
CA GLY A 34 -13.27 22.59 -47.40
C GLY A 34 -14.50 22.05 -46.69
N ASP A 35 -15.40 21.44 -47.46
CA ASP A 35 -16.62 20.82 -46.93
C ASP A 35 -16.26 19.46 -46.34
N ASP A 36 -16.74 19.16 -45.13
CA ASP A 36 -16.76 17.80 -44.62
C ASP A 36 -17.94 17.62 -43.68
N ARG A 37 -18.71 16.55 -43.90
CA ARG A 37 -20.08 16.40 -43.39
C ARG A 37 -20.15 15.25 -42.39
N ASP A 38 -21.08 15.39 -41.44
CA ASP A 38 -21.35 14.43 -40.34
C ASP A 38 -20.33 14.36 -39.19
N ALA A 39 -20.13 15.49 -38.50
CA ALA A 39 -19.68 15.50 -37.12
C ALA A 39 -20.89 15.69 -36.18
N THR A 40 -21.24 14.66 -35.38
CA THR A 40 -22.48 14.62 -34.59
C THR A 40 -22.47 15.58 -33.38
N VAL A 41 -22.76 16.87 -33.60
CA VAL A 41 -22.76 17.89 -32.53
C VAL A 41 -23.88 17.66 -31.51
N ARG A 42 -23.48 17.26 -30.30
CA ARG A 42 -24.33 17.00 -29.13
C ARG A 42 -25.09 18.28 -28.72
N ARG A 43 -26.35 18.40 -29.17
CA ARG A 43 -27.17 19.63 -29.13
C ARG A 43 -27.39 20.17 -27.71
N LYS A 44 -26.68 21.26 -27.36
CA LYS A 44 -26.73 21.93 -26.05
C LYS A 44 -27.99 22.80 -25.92
N LYS A 45 -29.04 22.30 -25.26
CA LYS A 45 -30.34 22.97 -25.10
C LYS A 45 -30.19 24.31 -24.36
N ARG A 46 -30.53 25.43 -25.03
CA ARG A 46 -30.70 26.75 -24.41
C ARG A 46 -32.06 26.86 -23.71
N LEU A 47 -32.18 27.87 -22.85
CA LEU A 47 -33.31 28.15 -21.97
C LEU A 47 -34.58 28.54 -22.75
N ALA A 48 -35.73 28.32 -22.12
CA ALA A 48 -37.00 28.94 -22.46
C ALA A 48 -37.47 29.81 -21.28
N SER A 49 -38.18 30.90 -21.58
CA SER A 49 -38.70 31.86 -20.60
C SER A 49 -40.02 31.38 -19.97
N PRO A 50 -40.48 31.97 -18.83
CA PRO A 50 -41.52 31.36 -18.02
C PRO A 50 -42.94 31.73 -18.47
N ASP A 51 -43.86 30.76 -18.40
CA ASP A 51 -45.17 30.97 -17.79
C ASP A 51 -45.87 29.63 -17.49
N SER A 52 -46.35 29.48 -16.25
CA SER A 52 -47.38 28.53 -15.74
C SER A 52 -47.16 28.24 -14.25
N ALA A 53 -47.99 28.82 -13.39
CA ALA A 53 -48.02 28.48 -11.96
C ALA A 53 -48.84 27.21 -11.72
N ALA A 54 -48.18 26.09 -11.38
CA ALA A 54 -48.83 24.86 -10.95
C ALA A 54 -48.09 24.28 -9.73
N ALA A 55 -48.80 24.07 -8.61
CA ALA A 55 -48.19 23.72 -7.34
C ALA A 55 -47.82 22.22 -7.24
N GLY A 56 -46.60 21.88 -7.68
CA GLY A 56 -45.94 20.62 -7.34
C GLY A 56 -45.01 20.79 -6.12
N ARG A 57 -45.08 19.87 -5.14
CA ARG A 57 -44.15 19.91 -3.99
C ARG A 57 -42.72 19.65 -4.47
N ALA A 58 -41.83 20.60 -4.22
CA ALA A 58 -40.41 20.44 -4.49
C ALA A 58 -39.78 19.53 -3.42
N GLU A 59 -39.61 18.25 -3.75
CA GLU A 59 -38.69 17.37 -3.02
C GLU A 59 -37.31 18.04 -2.99
N THR A 60 -36.76 18.24 -1.80
CA THR A 60 -35.49 18.96 -1.65
C THR A 60 -34.36 18.12 -2.26
N PRO A 61 -33.42 18.72 -3.01
CA PRO A 61 -32.25 18.00 -3.50
C PRO A 61 -31.50 17.37 -2.33
N LEU A 62 -31.46 16.02 -2.29
CA LEU A 62 -30.89 15.26 -1.18
C LEU A 62 -29.47 15.75 -0.88
N ASP A 63 -29.31 16.39 0.29
CA ASP A 63 -28.09 17.07 0.73
C ASP A 63 -26.90 16.11 0.73
N THR A 64 -26.19 16.09 -0.39
CA THR A 64 -25.13 15.12 -0.63
C THR A 64 -23.89 15.41 0.22
N SER A 65 -23.83 16.56 0.91
CA SER A 65 -22.80 16.84 1.90
C SER A 65 -22.96 15.98 3.16
N ARG A 66 -24.20 15.59 3.51
CA ARG A 66 -24.48 14.65 4.62
C ARG A 66 -24.06 13.21 4.33
N MET A 67 -23.91 12.84 3.05
CA MET A 67 -23.55 11.47 2.65
C MET A 67 -22.06 11.15 2.83
N PHE A 68 -21.19 12.15 3.01
CA PHE A 68 -19.75 11.96 3.16
C PHE A 68 -19.25 12.57 4.48
N PRO A 69 -18.72 11.78 5.43
CA PRO A 69 -18.23 12.31 6.71
C PRO A 69 -17.17 13.40 6.50
N SER A 70 -17.35 14.59 7.10
CA SER A 70 -16.42 15.71 6.92
C SER A 70 -15.07 15.53 7.63
N LYS A 71 -14.95 14.51 8.51
CA LYS A 71 -13.77 14.21 9.34
C LYS A 71 -13.58 12.69 9.41
N SER A 72 -12.33 12.23 9.51
CA SER A 72 -12.02 10.85 9.93
C SER A 72 -12.39 10.67 11.40
N LEU A 73 -13.23 9.69 11.70
CA LEU A 73 -13.49 9.28 13.09
C LEU A 73 -12.34 8.44 13.66
N LEU A 74 -11.58 7.77 12.79
CA LEU A 74 -10.45 6.95 13.20
C LEU A 74 -9.24 7.81 13.59
N GLN A 75 -8.68 7.49 14.76
CA GLN A 75 -7.49 8.11 15.35
C GLN A 75 -6.40 7.05 15.52
N PRO A 76 -5.70 6.64 14.44
CA PRO A 76 -4.64 5.66 14.53
C PRO A 76 -3.43 6.20 15.31
N PRO A 77 -2.63 5.33 15.98
CA PRO A 77 -1.45 5.73 16.73
C PRO A 77 -0.51 6.66 15.96
N LYS A 78 -0.05 7.73 16.64
CA LYS A 78 0.87 8.74 16.08
C LYS A 78 2.16 8.08 15.59
N LEU A 79 2.85 8.70 14.63
CA LEU A 79 4.16 8.20 14.18
C LEU A 79 5.15 8.21 15.35
N ALA A 80 5.90 7.10 15.51
CA ALA A 80 7.00 7.04 16.47
C ALA A 80 8.09 8.06 16.09
N PRO A 81 8.74 8.71 17.08
CA PRO A 81 9.77 9.70 16.80
C PRO A 81 11.05 9.04 16.26
N SER A 82 11.64 9.68 15.25
CA SER A 82 12.98 9.36 14.74
C SER A 82 14.05 9.61 15.83
N ALA A 83 15.20 8.92 15.72
CA ALA A 83 16.37 9.14 16.58
C ALA A 83 16.77 10.63 16.66
N TRP A 84 16.76 11.32 15.52
CA TRP A 84 16.97 12.78 15.45
C TRP A 84 15.91 13.56 16.25
N GLN A 85 14.63 13.17 16.19
CA GLN A 85 13.56 13.87 16.90
C GLN A 85 13.68 13.67 18.42
N LEU A 86 14.07 12.46 18.86
CA LEU A 86 14.37 12.17 20.26
C LEU A 86 15.55 13.01 20.77
N TYR A 87 16.65 13.05 20.00
CA TYR A 87 17.78 13.92 20.31
C TYR A 87 17.36 15.40 20.36
N PHE A 88 16.58 15.88 19.38
CA PHE A 88 16.16 17.27 19.35
C PHE A 88 15.25 17.65 20.53
N THR A 89 14.36 16.77 20.98
CA THR A 89 13.57 17.00 22.21
C THR A 89 14.42 17.04 23.48
N ASP A 90 15.47 16.23 23.53
CA ASP A 90 16.42 16.20 24.65
C ASP A 90 17.34 17.44 24.64
N TRP A 91 17.86 17.81 23.47
CA TRP A 91 18.61 19.05 23.23
C TRP A 91 17.81 20.29 23.64
N ILE A 92 16.52 20.36 23.27
CA ILE A 92 15.62 21.46 23.68
C ILE A 92 15.47 21.46 25.20
N SER A 93 15.26 20.30 25.83
CA SER A 93 15.12 20.20 27.29
C SER A 93 16.37 20.69 28.01
N ARG A 94 17.56 20.27 27.55
CA ARG A 94 18.85 20.74 28.06
C ARG A 94 19.03 22.25 27.88
N HIS A 95 18.68 22.80 26.72
CA HIS A 95 18.80 24.24 26.46
C HIS A 95 17.76 25.10 27.20
N GLN A 96 16.57 24.59 27.49
CA GLN A 96 15.60 25.30 28.35
C GLN A 96 16.01 25.27 29.83
N ALA A 97 16.71 24.22 30.28
CA ALA A 97 17.25 24.14 31.63
C ALA A 97 18.45 25.09 31.86
N THR A 98 19.30 25.30 30.84
CA THR A 98 20.45 26.22 30.92
C THR A 98 20.12 27.67 30.54
N ASN A 99 19.12 27.89 29.69
CA ASN A 99 18.77 29.21 29.17
C ASN A 99 17.25 29.47 29.29
N THR A 100 16.88 30.31 30.26
CA THR A 100 15.49 30.69 30.54
C THR A 100 14.86 31.64 29.50
N ARG A 101 15.64 32.10 28.52
CA ARG A 101 15.14 32.94 27.42
C ARG A 101 14.40 32.09 26.39
N LYS A 102 13.26 32.59 25.90
CA LYS A 102 12.46 31.94 24.83
C LYS A 102 13.35 31.62 23.61
N LEU A 103 13.63 30.32 23.40
CA LEU A 103 14.43 29.81 22.29
C LEU A 103 13.70 30.01 20.95
N ASN A 104 14.44 30.43 19.92
CA ASN A 104 13.92 30.45 18.56
C ASN A 104 14.02 29.04 17.94
N VAL A 105 12.88 28.36 17.78
CA VAL A 105 12.80 26.98 17.28
C VAL A 105 13.51 26.79 15.93
N ALA A 106 13.48 27.79 15.05
CA ALA A 106 14.13 27.72 13.74
C ALA A 106 15.66 27.90 13.78
N GLN A 107 16.19 28.42 14.89
CA GLN A 107 17.63 28.52 15.14
C GLN A 107 18.10 27.28 15.92
N ALA A 108 17.37 26.90 16.97
CA ALA A 108 17.57 25.65 17.72
C ALA A 108 17.66 24.42 16.80
N ALA A 109 16.78 24.30 15.81
CA ALA A 109 16.81 23.19 14.85
C ALA A 109 18.06 23.15 13.96
N LYS A 110 18.77 24.28 13.77
CA LYS A 110 20.05 24.33 13.04
C LYS A 110 21.21 23.94 13.95
N GLU A 111 21.26 24.53 15.16
CA GLU A 111 22.32 24.30 16.14
C GLU A 111 22.34 22.82 16.57
N ALA A 112 21.20 22.30 17.02
CA ALA A 112 21.03 20.88 17.32
C ALA A 112 21.32 19.97 16.10
N GLY A 113 21.00 20.43 14.88
CA GLY A 113 21.25 19.68 13.65
C GLY A 113 22.74 19.58 13.31
N GLN A 114 23.51 20.62 13.62
CA GLN A 114 24.97 20.63 13.48
C GLN A 114 25.62 19.76 14.57
N GLU A 115 25.19 19.87 15.82
CA GLU A 115 25.66 18.97 16.90
C GLU A 115 25.37 17.50 16.57
N TYR A 116 24.13 17.15 16.19
CA TYR A 116 23.74 15.78 15.85
C TYR A 116 24.49 15.24 14.62
N ALA A 117 24.90 16.10 13.68
CA ALA A 117 25.78 15.67 12.60
C ALA A 117 27.15 15.23 13.15
N LEU A 118 27.74 16.02 14.05
CA LEU A 118 29.08 15.83 14.64
C LEU A 118 29.19 14.70 15.66
N LEU A 119 28.11 14.30 16.35
CA LEU A 119 28.12 13.18 17.29
C LEU A 119 28.73 11.91 16.68
N THR A 120 29.40 11.10 17.49
CA THR A 120 29.84 9.75 17.13
C THR A 120 28.64 8.81 16.90
N ASP A 121 28.89 7.67 16.23
CA ASP A 121 27.84 6.66 16.04
C ASP A 121 27.38 6.01 17.34
N ASP A 122 28.27 5.91 18.33
CA ASP A 122 28.01 5.41 19.69
C ASP A 122 27.09 6.36 20.47
N GLU A 123 27.30 7.67 20.38
CA GLU A 123 26.40 8.69 20.97
C GLU A 123 25.04 8.74 20.27
N LYS A 124 24.99 8.43 18.97
CA LYS A 124 23.74 8.29 18.20
C LYS A 124 23.00 7.00 18.53
N GLU A 125 23.70 5.93 18.89
CA GLU A 125 23.17 4.58 19.13
C GLU A 125 22.00 4.51 20.14
N PRO A 126 22.06 5.11 21.36
CA PRO A 126 20.91 5.10 22.28
C PRO A 126 19.67 5.80 21.69
N TYR A 127 19.83 6.78 20.80
CA TYR A 127 18.69 7.41 20.11
C TYR A 127 18.16 6.53 18.97
N LYS A 128 19.02 5.82 18.24
CA LYS A 128 18.61 4.81 17.25
C LYS A 128 17.79 3.71 17.93
N GLN A 129 18.29 3.14 19.03
CA GLN A 129 17.62 2.07 19.78
C GLN A 129 16.29 2.52 20.39
N ARG A 130 16.24 3.68 21.07
CA ARG A 130 14.98 4.26 21.58
C ARG A 130 13.96 4.49 20.47
N SER A 131 14.40 4.93 19.29
CA SER A 131 13.52 5.12 18.12
C SER A 131 12.98 3.78 17.58
N GLN A 132 13.81 2.74 17.54
CA GLN A 132 13.37 1.38 17.18
C GLN A 132 12.34 0.81 18.16
N VAL A 133 12.61 0.86 19.47
CA VAL A 133 11.68 0.39 20.52
C VAL A 133 10.33 1.13 20.45
N LEU A 134 10.35 2.45 20.27
CA LEU A 134 9.12 3.24 20.10
C LEU A 134 8.40 2.93 18.79
N LYS A 135 9.13 2.63 17.70
CA LYS A 135 8.55 2.18 16.43
C LYS A 135 7.82 0.85 16.62
N GLU A 136 8.46 -0.16 17.22
CA GLU A 136 7.83 -1.46 17.45
C GLU A 136 6.64 -1.38 18.41
N ALA A 137 6.76 -0.62 19.52
CA ALA A 137 5.67 -0.43 20.47
C ALA A 137 4.43 0.16 19.76
N ARG A 138 4.67 1.12 18.87
CA ARG A 138 3.64 1.76 18.04
C ARG A 138 3.12 0.86 16.92
N GLU A 139 3.91 -0.09 16.41
CA GLU A 139 3.43 -1.13 15.48
C GLU A 139 2.53 -2.15 16.19
N ARG A 140 2.90 -2.57 17.42
CA ARG A 140 2.04 -3.38 18.31
C ARG A 140 0.73 -2.67 18.66
N GLU A 141 0.78 -1.37 18.97
CA GLU A 141 -0.39 -0.52 19.23
C GLU A 141 -1.27 -0.33 17.97
N LEU A 142 -0.65 -0.23 16.79
CA LEU A 142 -1.38 -0.12 15.52
C LEU A 142 -2.13 -1.43 15.21
N ASP A 143 -1.51 -2.58 15.46
CA ASP A 143 -2.14 -3.89 15.27
C ASP A 143 -3.29 -4.15 16.26
N THR A 144 -3.14 -3.80 17.54
CA THR A 144 -4.27 -3.86 18.49
C THR A 144 -5.37 -2.89 18.09
N TYR A 145 -5.03 -1.66 17.70
CA TYR A 145 -5.99 -0.68 17.20
C TYR A 145 -6.76 -1.20 15.97
N MET A 146 -6.09 -1.78 14.97
CA MET A 146 -6.74 -2.39 13.80
C MET A 146 -7.69 -3.52 14.17
N ARG A 147 -7.35 -4.34 15.20
CA ARG A 147 -8.24 -5.40 15.72
C ARG A 147 -9.47 -4.86 16.46
N THR A 148 -9.43 -3.64 17.01
CA THR A 148 -10.61 -3.00 17.64
C THR A 148 -11.58 -2.34 16.65
N LEU A 149 -11.20 -2.17 15.37
CA LEU A 149 -12.05 -1.52 14.39
C LEU A 149 -13.20 -2.42 13.93
N THR A 150 -14.42 -1.88 13.87
CA THR A 150 -15.55 -2.59 13.26
C THR A 150 -15.51 -2.49 11.73
N PRO A 151 -16.11 -3.46 11.01
CA PRO A 151 -16.38 -3.37 9.57
C PRO A 151 -17.05 -2.06 9.15
N ASN A 152 -17.95 -1.52 10.00
CA ASN A 152 -18.68 -0.29 9.72
C ASN A 152 -17.79 0.96 9.84
N ASP A 153 -16.85 0.98 10.79
CA ASP A 153 -15.91 2.11 10.93
C ASP A 153 -14.88 2.13 9.80
N ILE A 154 -14.39 0.95 9.38
CA ILE A 154 -13.53 0.81 8.21
C ILE A 154 -14.27 1.24 6.94
N LYS A 155 -15.53 0.85 6.76
CA LYS A 155 -16.40 1.28 5.65
C LYS A 155 -16.59 2.80 5.65
N ARG A 156 -16.83 3.42 6.81
CA ARG A 156 -17.01 4.87 6.99
C ARG A 156 -15.74 5.67 6.70
N GLU A 157 -14.59 5.24 7.21
CA GLU A 157 -13.28 5.84 6.90
C GLU A 157 -12.92 5.69 5.41
N ASN A 158 -13.24 4.55 4.79
CA ASN A 158 -12.96 4.32 3.38
C ASN A 158 -13.81 5.19 2.46
N LEU A 159 -15.05 5.52 2.84
CA LEU A 159 -15.85 6.55 2.18
C LEU A 159 -15.19 7.94 2.30
N PHE A 160 -14.76 8.33 3.51
CA PHE A 160 -14.04 9.59 3.74
C PHE A 160 -12.76 9.69 2.90
N ARG A 161 -11.88 8.68 2.94
CA ARG A 161 -10.63 8.67 2.15
C ARG A 161 -10.89 8.69 0.64
N THR A 162 -11.95 8.03 0.17
CA THR A 162 -12.35 8.07 -1.23
C THR A 162 -12.83 9.47 -1.63
N ALA A 163 -13.62 10.15 -0.79
CA ALA A 163 -14.02 11.54 -1.00
C ALA A 163 -12.81 12.50 -0.99
N GLN A 164 -11.88 12.36 -0.03
CA GLN A 164 -10.66 13.19 0.04
C GLN A 164 -9.75 12.98 -1.19
N ARG A 165 -9.63 11.74 -1.69
CA ARG A 165 -8.92 11.46 -2.97
C ARG A 165 -9.63 12.08 -4.16
N LYS A 166 -10.96 11.96 -4.26
CA LYS A 166 -11.77 12.57 -5.33
C LYS A 166 -11.69 14.11 -5.32
N ALA A 167 -11.54 14.71 -4.14
CA ALA A 167 -11.36 16.15 -3.96
C ALA A 167 -9.90 16.62 -4.11
N GLY A 168 -8.94 15.74 -4.44
CA GLY A 168 -7.51 16.06 -4.55
C GLY A 168 -6.79 16.36 -3.22
N LYS A 169 -7.51 16.35 -2.09
CA LYS A 169 -7.02 16.74 -0.75
C LYS A 169 -6.18 15.67 -0.06
N SER A 170 -6.16 14.44 -0.57
CA SER A 170 -5.32 13.36 -0.04
C SER A 170 -4.93 12.35 -1.11
N ARG A 171 -3.85 11.60 -0.86
CA ARG A 171 -3.45 10.41 -1.62
C ARG A 171 -3.55 9.12 -0.81
N LYS A 172 -4.05 9.18 0.44
CA LYS A 172 -4.09 8.05 1.38
C LYS A 172 -5.00 6.92 0.86
N SER A 173 -4.48 5.70 0.87
CA SER A 173 -5.20 4.49 0.49
C SER A 173 -6.31 4.11 1.48
N ASN A 174 -7.26 3.33 1.00
CA ASN A 174 -8.31 2.73 1.83
C ASN A 174 -7.70 1.72 2.81
N ILE A 175 -8.22 1.65 4.04
CA ILE A 175 -7.93 0.57 4.98
C ILE A 175 -8.44 -0.74 4.40
N LYS A 176 -7.64 -1.80 4.51
CA LYS A 176 -8.07 -3.18 4.29
C LYS A 176 -8.47 -3.74 5.66
N ASP A 177 -9.69 -4.26 5.77
CA ASP A 177 -10.09 -5.07 6.92
C ASP A 177 -9.49 -6.48 6.74
N PRO A 178 -8.79 -7.06 7.73
CA PRO A 178 -8.26 -8.42 7.65
C PRO A 178 -9.36 -9.50 7.72
N ASN A 179 -10.51 -9.19 8.31
CA ASN A 179 -11.63 -10.11 8.52
C ASN A 179 -12.64 -10.08 7.36
N ALA A 180 -12.54 -9.11 6.45
CA ALA A 180 -13.44 -9.03 5.30
C ALA A 180 -13.19 -10.19 4.32
N PRO A 181 -14.22 -10.95 3.91
CA PRO A 181 -14.06 -12.01 2.93
C PRO A 181 -13.55 -11.43 1.61
N LYS A 182 -12.63 -12.16 0.99
CA LYS A 182 -12.05 -11.81 -0.32
C LYS A 182 -13.08 -12.10 -1.41
N LYS A 183 -13.20 -11.21 -2.39
CA LYS A 183 -14.03 -11.47 -3.57
C LYS A 183 -13.48 -12.68 -4.33
N PRO A 184 -14.35 -13.59 -4.81
CA PRO A 184 -13.94 -14.77 -5.58
C PRO A 184 -13.48 -14.37 -6.98
N LEU A 185 -12.91 -15.33 -7.70
CA LEU A 185 -12.53 -15.11 -9.09
C LEU A 185 -13.78 -15.16 -9.99
N SER A 186 -13.75 -14.45 -11.10
CA SER A 186 -14.69 -14.69 -12.20
C SER A 186 -14.20 -15.88 -13.03
N ALA A 187 -15.10 -16.58 -13.72
CA ALA A 187 -14.80 -17.71 -14.61
C ALA A 187 -13.63 -17.42 -15.56
N TYR A 188 -13.54 -16.21 -16.12
CA TYR A 188 -12.42 -15.80 -16.98
C TYR A 188 -11.08 -15.68 -16.23
N PHE A 189 -11.09 -15.26 -14.96
CA PHE A 189 -9.87 -15.24 -14.13
C PHE A 189 -9.46 -16.64 -13.66
N MET A 190 -10.42 -17.54 -13.41
CA MET A 190 -10.15 -18.97 -13.17
C MET A 190 -9.51 -19.62 -14.40
N PHE A 191 -10.03 -19.33 -15.59
CA PHE A 191 -9.45 -19.75 -16.86
C PHE A 191 -8.03 -19.20 -17.07
N LEU A 192 -7.80 -17.90 -16.82
CA LEU A 192 -6.44 -17.31 -16.83
C LEU A 192 -5.49 -17.99 -15.85
N GLN A 193 -5.98 -18.39 -14.66
CA GLN A 193 -5.20 -19.15 -13.69
C GLN A 193 -4.92 -20.57 -14.21
N ARG A 194 -5.90 -21.27 -14.81
CA ARG A 194 -5.72 -22.62 -15.37
C ARG A 194 -4.74 -22.65 -16.56
N ILE A 195 -4.71 -21.60 -17.39
CA ILE A 195 -3.67 -21.42 -18.42
C ILE A 195 -2.31 -21.25 -17.74
N ARG A 196 -2.16 -20.27 -16.83
CA ARG A 196 -0.87 -19.93 -16.21
C ARG A 196 -0.28 -21.02 -15.31
N ALA A 197 -1.12 -21.92 -14.81
CA ALA A 197 -0.72 -23.07 -14.03
C ALA A 197 -0.23 -24.26 -14.88
N ASP A 198 -0.31 -24.17 -16.21
CA ASP A 198 -0.07 -25.28 -17.14
C ASP A 198 0.88 -24.82 -18.27
N PRO A 199 2.15 -25.27 -18.25
CA PRO A 199 3.14 -24.86 -19.25
C PRO A 199 2.73 -25.15 -20.70
N ALA A 200 1.91 -26.18 -20.94
CA ALA A 200 1.41 -26.49 -22.28
C ALA A 200 0.38 -25.43 -22.73
N MET A 201 -0.56 -25.05 -21.85
CA MET A 201 -1.51 -23.98 -22.15
C MET A 201 -0.84 -22.60 -22.25
N VAL A 202 0.21 -22.33 -21.46
CA VAL A 202 1.05 -21.13 -21.63
C VAL A 202 1.64 -21.10 -23.04
N GLN A 203 2.25 -22.18 -23.50
CA GLN A 203 2.86 -22.25 -24.83
C GLN A 203 1.81 -22.22 -25.97
N GLU A 204 0.61 -22.78 -25.75
CA GLU A 204 -0.49 -22.78 -26.73
C GLU A 204 -1.14 -21.38 -26.86
N VAL A 205 -1.43 -20.72 -25.73
CA VAL A 205 -2.24 -19.49 -25.70
C VAL A 205 -1.39 -18.21 -25.71
N PHE A 206 -0.17 -18.24 -25.16
CA PHE A 206 0.75 -17.10 -25.14
C PHE A 206 2.00 -17.30 -25.99
N GLY A 207 2.42 -18.55 -26.23
CA GLY A 207 3.67 -18.86 -26.92
C GLY A 207 4.87 -18.22 -26.22
N LEU A 208 5.66 -17.47 -26.98
CA LEU A 208 6.84 -16.75 -26.47
C LEU A 208 6.53 -15.33 -25.97
N GLU A 209 5.25 -14.90 -25.97
CA GLU A 209 4.91 -13.53 -25.60
C GLU A 209 4.95 -13.31 -24.08
N THR A 210 5.88 -12.47 -23.63
CA THR A 210 6.12 -12.14 -22.21
C THR A 210 5.34 -10.91 -21.75
N GLU A 211 4.81 -10.09 -22.66
CA GLU A 211 4.10 -8.88 -22.32
C GLU A 211 2.67 -9.18 -21.83
N THR A 212 2.44 -8.96 -20.53
CA THR A 212 1.14 -9.17 -19.85
C THR A 212 -0.05 -8.55 -20.59
N THR A 213 0.14 -7.41 -21.26
CA THR A 213 -0.91 -6.74 -22.05
C THR A 213 -1.38 -7.65 -23.19
N LYS A 214 -0.46 -8.15 -24.02
CA LYS A 214 -0.76 -8.99 -25.17
C LYS A 214 -1.22 -10.39 -24.74
N GLN A 215 -0.61 -10.97 -23.70
CA GLN A 215 -1.12 -12.19 -23.07
C GLN A 215 -2.60 -12.05 -22.70
N SER A 216 -3.01 -10.92 -22.12
CA SER A 216 -4.41 -10.69 -21.76
C SER A 216 -5.34 -10.57 -22.98
N VAL A 217 -4.84 -10.11 -24.13
CA VAL A 217 -5.58 -10.10 -25.41
C VAL A 217 -5.72 -11.52 -25.98
N LEU A 218 -4.64 -12.31 -25.98
CA LEU A 218 -4.63 -13.69 -26.49
C LEU A 218 -5.55 -14.62 -25.68
N ALA A 219 -5.48 -14.57 -24.34
CA ALA A 219 -6.42 -15.31 -23.51
C ALA A 219 -7.88 -14.84 -23.69
N ALA A 220 -8.11 -13.53 -23.87
CA ALA A 220 -9.45 -13.02 -24.17
C ALA A 220 -9.95 -13.44 -25.57
N ALA A 221 -9.06 -13.72 -26.52
CA ALA A 221 -9.43 -14.34 -27.80
C ALA A 221 -9.80 -15.82 -27.60
N LYS A 222 -8.93 -16.62 -26.96
CA LYS A 222 -9.17 -18.04 -26.66
C LYS A 222 -10.47 -18.26 -25.87
N TRP A 223 -10.74 -17.44 -24.84
CA TRP A 223 -11.98 -17.51 -24.05
C TRP A 223 -13.26 -17.26 -24.87
N ARG A 224 -13.19 -16.41 -25.91
CA ARG A 224 -14.30 -16.17 -26.83
C ARG A 224 -14.47 -17.28 -27.86
N SER A 225 -13.37 -17.90 -28.32
CA SER A 225 -13.42 -19.00 -29.29
C SER A 225 -13.79 -20.35 -28.68
N MET A 226 -13.71 -20.51 -27.36
CA MET A 226 -14.24 -21.70 -26.66
C MET A 226 -15.75 -21.87 -26.89
N THR A 227 -16.21 -23.10 -26.77
CA THR A 227 -17.62 -23.48 -26.68
C THR A 227 -18.21 -23.17 -25.31
N ASP A 228 -19.54 -23.20 -25.19
CA ASP A 228 -20.18 -23.01 -23.88
C ASP A 228 -19.96 -24.19 -22.93
N ASP A 229 -19.83 -25.43 -23.42
CA ASP A 229 -19.49 -26.58 -22.56
C ASP A 229 -18.04 -26.53 -22.05
N GLU A 230 -17.07 -26.00 -22.80
CA GLU A 230 -15.72 -25.71 -22.29
C GLU A 230 -15.71 -24.57 -21.26
N ARG A 231 -16.62 -23.58 -21.38
CA ARG A 231 -16.77 -22.50 -20.39
C ARG A 231 -17.54 -22.93 -19.14
N LYS A 232 -18.46 -23.89 -19.27
CA LYS A 232 -19.37 -24.40 -18.23
C LYS A 232 -18.71 -24.75 -16.90
N PRO A 233 -17.58 -25.49 -16.81
CA PRO A 233 -16.94 -25.77 -15.52
C PRO A 233 -16.46 -24.49 -14.82
N PHE A 234 -15.86 -23.55 -15.56
CA PHE A 234 -15.41 -22.27 -15.01
C PHE A 234 -16.58 -21.37 -14.59
N LEU A 235 -17.70 -21.40 -15.33
CA LEU A 235 -18.92 -20.68 -14.99
C LEU A 235 -19.57 -21.24 -13.72
N ALA A 236 -19.72 -22.56 -13.61
CA ALA A 236 -20.28 -23.22 -12.44
C ALA A 236 -19.42 -23.02 -11.18
N GLN A 237 -18.08 -23.11 -11.29
CA GLN A 237 -17.18 -22.83 -10.17
C GLN A 237 -17.27 -21.36 -9.73
N ALA A 238 -17.31 -20.41 -10.67
CA ALA A 238 -17.45 -18.99 -10.36
C ALA A 238 -18.82 -18.63 -9.75
N GLU A 239 -19.87 -19.39 -10.06
CA GLU A 239 -21.18 -19.27 -9.41
C GLU A 239 -21.14 -19.82 -7.98
N GLN A 240 -20.53 -21.00 -7.77
CA GLN A 240 -20.37 -21.57 -6.43
C GLN A 240 -19.53 -20.67 -5.51
N GLU A 241 -18.33 -20.25 -5.94
CA GLU A 241 -17.49 -19.36 -5.13
C GLU A 241 -18.16 -17.99 -4.87
N LYS A 242 -19.05 -17.53 -5.76
CA LYS A 242 -19.88 -16.34 -5.54
C LYS A 242 -20.93 -16.56 -4.46
N LEU A 243 -21.61 -17.71 -4.44
CA LEU A 243 -22.59 -18.04 -3.40
C LEU A 243 -21.90 -18.17 -2.03
N ASP A 244 -20.76 -18.84 -1.97
CA ASP A 244 -19.94 -18.98 -0.75
C ASP A 244 -19.44 -17.61 -0.25
N TYR A 245 -19.00 -16.74 -1.16
CA TYR A 245 -18.65 -15.36 -0.84
C TYR A 245 -19.84 -14.54 -0.34
N GLU A 246 -21.03 -14.68 -0.93
CA GLU A 246 -22.22 -13.94 -0.51
C GLU A 246 -22.72 -14.40 0.87
N ALA A 247 -22.61 -15.70 1.18
CA ALA A 247 -22.84 -16.23 2.53
C ALA A 247 -21.81 -15.72 3.54
N ALA A 248 -20.50 -15.83 3.25
CA ALA A 248 -19.44 -15.33 4.13
C ALA A 248 -19.52 -13.81 4.34
N ARG A 249 -19.87 -13.05 3.28
CA ARG A 249 -20.07 -11.59 3.36
C ARG A 249 -21.28 -11.24 4.24
N ARG A 250 -22.38 -12.00 4.15
CA ARG A 250 -23.53 -11.82 5.04
C ARG A 250 -23.12 -12.03 6.50
N LEU A 251 -22.46 -13.15 6.83
CA LEU A 251 -22.00 -13.46 8.20
C LEU A 251 -21.06 -12.37 8.77
N TYR A 252 -20.18 -11.82 7.93
CA TYR A 252 -19.30 -10.70 8.26
C TYR A 252 -20.06 -9.36 8.43
N GLU A 253 -21.07 -9.07 7.61
CA GLU A 253 -21.95 -7.90 7.76
C GLU A 253 -22.89 -8.02 8.98
N GLU A 254 -23.22 -9.26 9.38
CA GLU A 254 -24.03 -9.65 10.54
C GLU A 254 -23.19 -9.77 11.84
N GLY A 255 -21.87 -9.57 11.75
CA GLY A 255 -20.96 -9.43 12.90
C GLY A 255 -20.39 -10.73 13.49
N THR A 256 -20.65 -11.89 12.86
CA THR A 256 -20.14 -13.19 13.33
C THR A 256 -18.66 -13.39 12.96
N VAL A 257 -17.76 -12.91 13.83
CA VAL A 257 -16.30 -12.95 13.68
C VAL A 257 -15.73 -14.37 13.85
N GLY A 258 -15.88 -15.21 12.82
CA GLY A 258 -15.48 -16.62 12.91
C GLY A 258 -15.05 -17.33 11.62
N HIS A 259 -14.93 -16.64 10.47
CA HIS A 259 -14.63 -17.32 9.20
C HIS A 259 -13.39 -16.78 8.46
N SER A 260 -12.24 -17.35 8.80
CA SER A 260 -11.06 -17.33 7.93
C SER A 260 -11.33 -18.23 6.72
N SER A 261 -11.75 -17.66 5.59
CA SER A 261 -11.88 -18.41 4.33
C SER A 261 -10.51 -18.89 3.85
N SER A 262 -10.18 -20.14 4.17
CA SER A 262 -9.10 -20.89 3.55
C SER A 262 -9.43 -21.09 2.08
N ILE A 263 -8.85 -20.27 1.20
CA ILE A 263 -8.95 -20.45 -0.25
C ILE A 263 -8.30 -21.80 -0.56
N ASN A 264 -9.11 -22.77 -0.99
CA ASN A 264 -8.62 -24.06 -1.47
C ASN A 264 -7.88 -23.84 -2.80
N PHE A 265 -6.55 -23.69 -2.71
CA PHE A 265 -5.65 -23.64 -3.86
C PHE A 265 -5.33 -25.02 -4.46
N SER A 266 -5.98 -26.06 -3.95
CA SER A 266 -5.80 -27.46 -4.35
C SER A 266 -6.42 -27.77 -5.71
N ILE A 267 -5.97 -28.88 -6.31
CA ILE A 267 -6.52 -29.50 -7.54
C ILE A 267 -6.15 -28.76 -8.84
N LEU A 268 -4.86 -28.82 -9.18
CA LEU A 268 -4.49 -29.35 -10.50
C LEU A 268 -4.56 -30.89 -10.42
N PRO A 269 -5.10 -31.60 -11.42
CA PRO A 269 -4.95 -33.05 -11.52
C PRO A 269 -3.53 -33.37 -12.00
N GLY A 270 -2.61 -33.70 -11.09
CA GLY A 270 -1.23 -34.04 -11.46
C GLY A 270 -0.16 -34.02 -10.35
N SER A 271 -0.45 -33.53 -9.14
CA SER A 271 0.50 -33.64 -8.01
C SER A 271 0.39 -35.00 -7.32
N PRO A 272 1.51 -35.69 -7.00
CA PRO A 272 1.48 -36.92 -6.22
C PRO A 272 1.11 -36.67 -4.74
N ASP A 273 0.50 -37.66 -4.09
CA ASP A 273 0.18 -37.63 -2.66
C ASP A 273 1.43 -37.41 -1.79
N GLY A 274 1.35 -36.49 -0.82
CA GLY A 274 2.53 -36.17 -0.01
C GLY A 274 2.42 -35.11 1.09
N PHE A 275 1.23 -34.59 1.42
CA PHE A 275 1.07 -33.66 2.55
C PHE A 275 -0.18 -33.94 3.38
N GLN A 276 -0.01 -34.72 4.46
CA GLN A 276 -1.03 -34.80 5.51
C GLN A 276 -0.92 -33.57 6.43
N PRO A 277 -2.05 -32.97 6.85
CA PRO A 277 -2.01 -31.90 7.84
C PRO A 277 -1.61 -32.47 9.21
N LEU A 278 -0.59 -31.86 9.83
CA LEU A 278 -0.18 -32.17 11.20
C LEU A 278 -1.38 -32.01 12.14
N ARG A 279 -1.76 -33.09 12.83
CA ARG A 279 -2.76 -33.02 13.90
C ARG A 279 -2.22 -32.17 15.06
N PRO A 280 -3.04 -31.36 15.73
CA PRO A 280 -2.60 -30.63 16.92
C PRO A 280 -2.13 -31.62 17.99
N PHE A 281 -0.90 -31.46 18.46
CA PHE A 281 -0.30 -32.36 19.44
C PHE A 281 -0.98 -32.13 20.79
N ARG A 282 -1.79 -33.10 21.22
CA ARG A 282 -2.50 -33.07 22.50
C ARG A 282 -1.51 -33.42 23.60
N SER A 283 -1.22 -32.47 24.48
CA SER A 283 -0.34 -32.66 25.64
C SER A 283 -1.04 -33.46 26.75
N GLU A 284 -1.22 -34.76 26.52
CA GLU A 284 -1.44 -35.72 27.60
C GLU A 284 -0.14 -35.86 28.40
N ALA A 285 -0.23 -35.85 29.73
CA ALA A 285 0.92 -36.04 30.58
C ALA A 285 1.29 -37.53 30.66
N ILE A 286 2.52 -37.89 30.27
CA ILE A 286 3.11 -39.18 30.61
C ILE A 286 3.99 -38.99 31.85
N SER A 287 3.58 -39.65 32.92
CA SER A 287 4.46 -39.94 34.06
C SER A 287 5.48 -40.98 33.61
N SER A 288 6.75 -40.76 33.95
CA SER A 288 7.77 -41.78 33.87
C SER A 288 8.28 -42.02 35.29
N ASP A 289 8.06 -43.24 35.74
CA ASP A 289 8.25 -43.75 37.10
C ASP A 289 9.12 -45.00 36.99
N GLU A 290 9.98 -45.22 37.99
CA GLU A 290 11.06 -46.24 37.96
C GLU A 290 12.08 -46.08 36.81
N GLY A 291 13.30 -46.62 36.87
CA GLY A 291 13.98 -47.36 37.94
C GLY A 291 15.27 -47.99 37.41
N GLU A 292 16.17 -48.37 38.33
CA GLU A 292 17.49 -48.96 38.07
C GLU A 292 18.53 -48.08 37.31
N GLY A 293 19.84 -48.21 37.55
CA GLY A 293 20.49 -49.05 38.57
C GLY A 293 21.81 -49.67 38.11
N PHE A 294 22.85 -48.87 37.87
CA PHE A 294 24.20 -49.40 37.66
C PHE A 294 25.25 -48.59 38.43
N SER A 295 26.12 -49.29 39.16
CA SER A 295 27.18 -48.72 39.99
C SER A 295 28.50 -49.45 39.73
N THR A 296 29.57 -48.70 39.53
CA THR A 296 30.96 -49.13 39.70
C THR A 296 31.80 -47.94 40.16
N ASP A 297 32.77 -48.22 41.02
CA ASP A 297 33.59 -47.26 41.78
C ASP A 297 34.88 -46.82 41.07
N ASP A 298 35.64 -45.94 41.74
CA ASP A 298 37.01 -45.47 41.44
C ASP A 298 37.19 -44.66 40.12
N ASP A 299 38.16 -43.74 40.00
CA ASP A 299 39.43 -43.59 40.74
C ASP A 299 39.74 -42.10 41.04
N HIS A 300 40.67 -41.83 41.96
CA HIS A 300 40.92 -40.52 42.57
C HIS A 300 42.34 -39.98 42.29
N TYR A 301 42.50 -39.10 41.29
CA TYR A 301 43.81 -38.51 40.97
C TYR A 301 43.88 -36.98 40.93
N HIS A 302 44.95 -36.47 41.57
CA HIS A 302 45.27 -35.06 41.80
C HIS A 302 45.49 -34.22 40.53
N TYR A 303 45.27 -32.91 40.67
CA TYR A 303 46.34 -31.97 40.32
C TYR A 303 46.41 -30.76 41.26
N ILE A 304 47.62 -30.20 41.45
CA ILE A 304 47.91 -29.04 42.30
C ILE A 304 48.68 -28.00 41.47
N ARG A 305 48.31 -26.71 41.65
CA ARG A 305 48.97 -25.43 41.29
C ARG A 305 47.98 -24.48 40.58
N SER A 306 48.05 -23.16 40.77
CA SER A 306 49.04 -22.37 41.53
C SER A 306 48.40 -21.54 42.63
#